data_AF-A0A2A7A3Y4-F1
#
_entry.id   AF-A0A2A7A3Y4-F1
#
_cell.length_a   1.000
_cell.length_b   1.000
_cell.length_c   1.000
_cell.angle_alpha   90.00
_cell.angle_beta   90.00
_cell.angle_gamma   90.00
#
_symmetry.space_group_name_H-M   'P 1'
#
loop_
_entity.id
_entity.type
_entity.pdbx_description
1 polymer ?
#
loop_
_entity_poly.entity_id
_entity_poly.type
_entity_poly.pdbx_seq_one_letter_code
_entity_poly.pdbx_strand_id
1 'polypeptide(L)' 'MEQLYLMPGEERYTKFRDENGVPKIRYTYCSLHGKLFNCVCRSTDEAQRLCEDWLVTQDRCYIN' A
#
# COMPACT_ATOMS: atom_id res chain seq x y z
N MET A 1 -1.72 15.87 -16.45
CA MET A 1 -1.55 14.53 -15.85
C MET A 1 -0.87 14.78 -14.51
N GLU A 2 -1.65 15.00 -13.45
CA GLU A 2 -1.08 15.16 -12.11
C GLU A 2 -0.62 13.78 -11.64
N GLN A 3 0.59 13.41 -12.04
CA GLN A 3 1.35 12.36 -11.37
C GLN A 3 1.57 12.85 -9.95
N LEU A 4 0.72 12.38 -9.05
CA LEU A 4 0.93 12.45 -7.61
C LEU A 4 2.39 12.04 -7.36
N TYR A 5 3.21 12.99 -6.90
CA TYR A 5 4.67 12.90 -6.76
C TYR A 5 5.15 11.88 -5.71
N LEU A 6 4.54 10.71 -5.62
CA LEU A 6 5.15 9.60 -4.91
C LEU A 6 6.24 9.04 -5.81
N MET A 7 7.48 9.10 -5.32
CA MET A 7 8.59 8.46 -6.00
C MET A 7 8.28 6.96 -6.16
N PRO A 8 8.69 6.33 -7.27
CA PRO A 8 8.57 4.89 -7.41
C PRO A 8 9.28 4.20 -6.22
N GLY A 9 8.54 3.38 -5.45
CA GLY A 9 9.01 2.78 -4.20
C GLY A 9 8.63 3.54 -2.92
N GLU A 10 7.86 4.64 -3.02
CA GLU A 10 7.42 5.42 -1.86
C GLU A 10 6.22 4.75 -1.15
N GLU A 11 6.36 4.55 0.16
CA GLU A 11 5.31 4.06 1.05
C GLU A 11 4.76 5.19 1.92
N ARG A 12 3.43 5.25 2.07
CA ARG A 12 2.75 6.25 2.88
C ARG A 12 1.79 5.60 3.86
N TYR A 13 2.03 5.86 5.13
CA TYR A 13 1.18 5.40 6.22
C TYR A 13 0.35 6.57 6.76
N THR A 14 -0.95 6.35 6.93
CA THR A 14 -1.85 7.32 7.57
C THR A 14 -2.65 6.62 8.65
N LYS A 15 -2.42 7.01 9.89
CA LYS A 15 -3.16 6.47 11.05
C LYS A 15 -4.48 7.22 11.14
N PHE A 16 -5.59 6.50 11.12
CA PHE A 16 -6.92 7.07 11.30
C PHE A 16 -7.70 6.25 12.32
N ARG A 17 -8.67 6.88 12.97
CA ARG A 17 -9.59 6.18 13.88
C ARG A 17 -10.90 5.99 13.14
N ASP A 18 -11.39 4.76 13.15
CA ASP A 18 -12.73 4.44 12.66
C ASP A 18 -13.79 5.04 13.59
N GLU A 19 -15.05 5.11 13.16
CA GLU A 19 -16.18 5.60 13.97
C GLU A 19 -16.36 4.84 15.30
N ASN A 20 -15.88 3.60 15.35
CA ASN A 20 -15.86 2.76 16.54
C ASN A 20 -14.70 3.05 17.51
N GLY A 21 -13.87 4.07 17.24
CA GLY A 21 -12.67 4.39 18.02
C GLY A 21 -11.49 3.43 17.81
N VAL A 22 -11.63 2.44 16.93
CA VAL A 22 -10.58 1.46 16.63
C VAL A 22 -9.46 2.14 15.83
N PRO A 23 -8.18 2.05 16.29
CA PRO A 23 -7.06 2.55 15.52
C PRO A 23 -6.89 1.69 14.26
N LYS A 24 -6.97 2.34 13.10
CA LYS A 24 -6.65 1.74 11.81
C LYS A 24 -5.53 2.52 11.15
N ILE A 25 -4.89 1.87 10.20
CA ILE A 25 -3.88 2.46 9.36
C ILE A 25 -4.27 2.26 7.91
N ARG A 26 -4.17 3.33 7.14
CA ARG A 26 -4.23 3.31 5.69
C ARG A 26 -2.80 3.26 5.20
N TYR A 27 -2.42 2.14 4.60
CA TYR A 27 -1.12 1.96 3.99
C TYR A 27 -1.29 2.10 2.48
N THR A 28 -0.52 3.01 1.89
CA THR A 28 -0.52 3.27 0.45
C THR A 28 0.90 3.08 -0.04
N TYR A 29 1.09 2.25 -1.06
CA TYR A 29 2.40 1.97 -1.61
C TYR A 29 2.40 2.18 -3.12
N CYS A 30 3.38 2.92 -3.62
CA CYS A 30 3.58 3.13 -5.05
C CYS A 30 4.69 2.21 -5.54
N SER A 31 4.34 1.19 -6.33
CA SER A 31 5.34 0.33 -6.96
C SER A 31 6.18 1.09 -7.98
N LEU A 32 7.39 0.57 -8.25
CA LEU A 32 8.28 1.08 -9.27
C LEU A 32 7.64 1.12 -10.68
N HIS A 33 6.65 0.25 -10.92
CA HIS A 33 5.95 0.15 -12.21
C HIS A 33 4.73 1.09 -12.30
N GLY A 34 4.55 2.01 -11.34
CA GLY A 34 3.43 2.96 -11.33
C GLY A 34 2.10 2.37 -10.89
N LYS A 35 2.09 1.15 -10.34
CA LYS A 35 0.89 0.58 -9.69
C LYS A 35 0.79 1.06 -8.25
N LEU A 36 -0.39 1.49 -7.86
CA LEU A 36 -0.72 1.90 -6.50
C LEU A 36 -1.41 0.76 -5.75
N PHE A 37 -0.81 0.38 -4.64
CA PHE A 37 -1.41 -0.49 -3.64
C PHE A 37 -2.00 0.36 -2.52
N ASN A 38 -3.22 0.03 -2.10
CA ASN A 38 -3.82 0.65 -0.93
C ASN A 38 -4.50 -0.42 -0.08
N CYS A 39 -4.14 -0.50 1.19
CA CYS A 39 -4.78 -1.39 2.14
C CYS A 39 -5.09 -0.66 3.45
N VAL A 40 -6.10 -1.17 4.16
CA VAL A 40 -6.49 -0.68 5.48
C VAL A 40 -6.31 -1.82 6.47
N CYS A 41 -5.39 -1.66 7.41
CA CYS A 41 -5.06 -2.67 8.40
C CYS A 41 -5.15 -2.08 9.81
N ARG A 42 -5.07 -2.94 10.82
CA ARG A 42 -4.98 -2.51 12.22
C ARG A 42 -3.54 -2.22 12.64
N SER A 43 -2.56 -2.82 11.93
CA SER A 43 -1.14 -2.76 12.24
C SER A 43 -0.29 -2.65 10.97
N THR A 44 0.86 -1.97 11.07
CA THR A 44 1.79 -1.75 9.94
C THR A 44 2.40 -3.05 9.44
N ASP A 45 2.63 -4.00 10.35
CA ASP A 45 3.16 -5.33 10.04
C ASP A 45 2.26 -6.11 9.06
N GLU A 46 0.94 -6.18 9.35
CA GLU A 46 -0.03 -6.80 8.43
C GLU A 46 -0.08 -6.09 7.08
N ALA A 47 -0.03 -4.75 7.10
CA ALA A 47 -0.06 -3.95 5.89
C ALA A 47 1.19 -4.18 5.02
N GLN A 48 2.37 -4.27 5.63
CA GLN A 48 3.62 -4.56 4.92
C GLN A 48 3.62 -5.96 4.33
N ARG A 49 3.14 -6.98 5.07
CA ARG A 49 3.05 -8.34 4.53
C ARG A 49 2.13 -8.43 3.32
N LEU A 50 0.98 -7.74 3.37
CA LEU A 50 0.07 -7.64 2.21
C LEU A 50 0.69 -6.87 1.04
N CYS A 51 1.49 -5.84 1.32
CA CYS A 51 2.23 -5.11 0.30
C CYS A 51 3.25 -6.01 -0.41
N GLU A 52 3.98 -6.84 0.35
CA GLU A 52 4.97 -7.77 -0.17
C GLU A 52 4.31 -8.88 -1.01
N ASP A 53 3.22 -9.47 -0.52
CA ASP A 53 2.42 -10.46 -1.27
C ASP A 53 1.82 -9.87 -2.55
N TRP A 54 1.31 -8.64 -2.48
CA TRP A 54 0.80 -7.92 -3.64
C TRP A 54 1.92 -7.64 -4.64
N LEU A 55 3.09 -7.19 -4.20
CA LEU A 55 4.27 -6.97 -5.04
C LEU A 55 4.70 -8.25 -5.75
N VAL A 56 4.79 -9.38 -5.03
CA VAL A 56 5.13 -10.69 -5.60
C VAL A 56 4.07 -11.14 -6.61
N THR A 57 2.79 -10.88 -6.33
CA THR A 57 1.70 -11.17 -7.27
C THR A 57 1.77 -10.26 -8.50
N GLN A 58 2.12 -8.99 -8.33
CA GLN A 58 2.33 -8.07 -9.46
C GLN A 58 3.47 -8.55 -10.34
N ASP A 59 4.60 -8.96 -9.77
CA ASP A 59 5.76 -9.46 -10.50
C ASP A 59 5.42 -10.72 -11.32
N ARG A 60 4.69 -11.68 -10.72
CA ARG A 60 4.24 -12.88 -11.44
C ARG A 60 3.24 -12.59 -12.57
N CYS A 61 2.43 -11.54 -12.46
CA CYS A 61 1.51 -11.13 -13.52
C CYS A 61 2.20 -10.55 -14.77
N TYR A 62 3.51 -10.27 -14.72
CA TYR A 62 4.28 -9.78 -15.89
C TYR A 62 4.98 -10.89 -16.69
N ILE A 63 4.80 -12.18 -16.33
CA ILE A 63 5.47 -13.34 -16.96
C ILE A 63 4.51 -14.19 -17.84
N ASN A 64 3.37 -13.66 -18.30
CA ASN A 64 2.53 -14.35 -19.31
C ASN A 64 2.21 -13.45 -20.50
#